data_AF-A0A9E3U341-F1
#
_entry.id   AF-A0A9E3U341-F1
#
_cell.length_a   1.000
_cell.length_b   1.000
_cell.length_c   1.000
_cell.angle_alpha   90.00
_cell.angle_beta   90.00
_cell.angle_gamma   90.00
#
_symmetry.space_group_name_H-M   'P 1'
#
loop_
_entity.id
_entity.type
_entity.pdbx_description
1 polymer ?
#
loop_
_entity_poly.entity_id
_entity_poly.type
_entity_poly.pdbx_seq_one_letter_code
_entity_poly.pdbx_strand_id
1 'polypeptide(L)'
;MTTSVPIVILLDALLVGLLVLALAPLAIYRKATFAVMKRNFVSYFTTPTGYVFLCLFVLLSSFAAFWPHQFFTSNMATLDQLSFAMPAILLLFIPAITMGIWAEERRQGTDELLLTIPADDFDIVLGKYLSAAAIFSCSLLFSQLANFSVLDYVAGGEVDLGLYFTTYLGYWFMGMAMLAVGMVASFLTSNLTLGFILGAVFNAPLALTQYADLIISDVNTAQAISRWSMAQQFTDFGRGVVSSSSVIYFLMIVAVGIYLSMVLIGRRHWLGGRDGQSLIGHYVVRIGALLIVAVAAAKLLADHDLVRYDATSERISSLSPDSVKLLRSLDKKRAVQIDAYISAT
;
A
#
# COMPACT_ATOMS: atom_id res chain seq x y z
N MET A 1 -32.72 -12.23 5.04
CA MET A 1 -32.30 -10.84 4.71
C MET A 1 -31.72 -10.18 5.96
N THR A 2 -30.63 -10.73 6.50
CA THR A 2 -29.77 -9.99 7.43
C THR A 2 -28.92 -9.10 6.56
N THR A 3 -29.14 -7.79 6.61
CA THR A 3 -28.34 -6.85 5.82
C THR A 3 -26.88 -7.01 6.22
N SER A 4 -25.98 -7.21 5.25
CA SER A 4 -24.54 -7.35 5.49
C SER A 4 -23.88 -6.00 5.84
N VAL A 5 -24.63 -4.91 5.61
CA VAL A 5 -24.27 -3.50 5.87
C VAL A 5 -23.84 -3.19 7.31
N PRO A 6 -24.55 -3.59 8.38
CA PRO A 6 -24.16 -3.28 9.76
C PRO A 6 -22.84 -3.93 10.15
N ILE A 7 -22.53 -5.11 9.60
CA ILE A 7 -21.27 -5.83 9.87
C ILE A 7 -20.10 -5.10 9.22
N VAL A 8 -20.26 -4.61 7.98
CA VAL A 8 -19.22 -3.80 7.31
C VAL A 8 -18.96 -2.51 8.07
N ILE A 9 -20.02 -1.80 8.48
CA ILE A 9 -19.88 -0.57 9.28
C ILE A 9 -19.16 -0.86 10.61
N LEU A 10 -19.45 -2.00 11.25
CA LEU A 10 -18.78 -2.41 12.48
C LEU A 10 -17.29 -2.71 12.24
N LEU A 11 -16.95 -3.43 11.16
CA LEU A 11 -15.57 -3.72 10.78
C LEU A 11 -14.79 -2.45 10.48
N ASP A 12 -15.39 -1.52 9.74
CA ASP A 12 -14.79 -0.22 9.41
C ASP A 12 -14.61 0.62 10.67
N ALA A 13 -15.59 0.65 11.57
CA ALA A 13 -15.48 1.35 12.85
C ALA A 13 -14.38 0.75 13.74
N LEU A 14 -14.21 -0.58 13.73
CA LEU A 14 -13.14 -1.26 14.44
C LEU A 14 -11.77 -0.92 13.82
N LEU A 15 -11.64 -0.95 12.49
CA LEU A 15 -10.40 -0.61 11.80
C LEU A 15 -10.01 0.86 12.03
N VAL A 16 -10.96 1.78 11.91
CA VAL A 16 -10.75 3.20 12.23
C VAL A 16 -10.38 3.37 13.71
N GLY A 17 -11.08 2.67 14.61
CA GLY A 17 -10.76 2.68 16.04
C GLY A 17 -9.34 2.19 16.33
N LEU A 18 -8.90 1.12 15.65
CA LEU A 18 -7.55 0.56 15.75
C LEU A 18 -6.50 1.54 15.21
N LEU A 19 -6.77 2.18 14.07
CA LEU A 19 -5.89 3.20 13.51
C LEU A 19 -5.76 4.42 14.44
N VAL A 20 -6.88 4.89 15.02
CA VAL A 20 -6.87 5.98 15.99
C VAL A 20 -6.11 5.59 17.26
N LEU A 21 -6.30 4.36 17.74
CA LEU A 21 -5.57 3.84 18.89
C LEU A 21 -4.07 3.71 18.59
N ALA A 22 -3.68 3.30 17.38
CA ALA A 22 -2.29 3.27 16.94
C ALA A 22 -1.68 4.69 16.85
N LEU A 23 -2.48 5.71 16.55
CA LEU A 23 -2.06 7.12 16.53
C LEU A 23 -2.05 7.77 17.93
N ALA A 24 -2.73 7.20 18.93
CA ALA A 24 -2.82 7.77 20.27
C ALA A 24 -1.45 7.88 20.99
N PRO A 25 -0.56 6.86 20.97
CA PRO A 25 0.80 7.00 21.49
C PRO A 25 1.57 8.12 20.78
N LEU A 26 1.36 8.29 19.48
CA LEU A 26 2.01 9.35 18.70
C LEU A 26 1.58 10.74 19.19
N ALA A 27 0.28 10.92 19.45
CA ALA A 27 -0.26 12.17 19.99
C ALA A 27 0.26 12.50 21.39
N ILE A 28 0.54 11.47 22.22
CA ILE A 28 1.01 11.64 23.60
C ILE A 28 2.52 11.88 23.65
N TYR A 29 3.31 11.04 22.97
CA TYR A 29 4.77 11.01 23.08
C TYR A 29 5.48 11.89 22.03
N ARG A 30 4.90 12.08 20.83
CA ARG A 30 5.49 12.85 19.72
C ARG A 30 4.54 13.96 19.24
N LYS A 31 4.38 14.98 20.10
CA LYS A 31 3.47 16.12 19.85
C LYS A 31 3.76 16.84 18.52
N ALA A 32 5.03 16.97 18.14
CA ALA A 32 5.43 17.60 16.88
C ALA A 32 4.90 16.82 15.66
N THR A 33 5.10 15.50 15.62
CA THR A 33 4.58 14.62 14.55
C THR A 33 3.07 14.73 14.41
N PHE A 34 2.35 14.65 15.53
CA PHE A 34 0.90 14.74 15.53
C PHE A 34 0.40 16.12 15.08
N ALA A 35 1.05 17.21 15.50
CA ALA A 35 0.72 18.56 15.07
C ALA A 35 0.89 18.73 13.56
N VAL A 36 2.01 18.25 13.00
CA VAL A 36 2.27 18.27 11.55
C VAL A 36 1.22 17.43 10.81
N MET A 37 0.92 16.22 11.29
CA MET A 37 -0.08 15.35 10.69
C MET A 37 -1.46 16.03 10.66
N LYS A 38 -1.92 16.53 11.81
CA LYS A 38 -3.22 17.21 11.95
C LYS A 38 -3.32 18.43 11.05
N ARG A 39 -2.28 19.28 11.02
CA ARG A 39 -2.24 20.48 10.19
C ARG A 39 -2.41 20.14 8.72
N ASN A 40 -1.63 19.20 8.19
CA ASN A 40 -1.67 18.84 6.77
C ASN A 40 -2.99 18.13 6.40
N PHE A 41 -3.51 17.25 7.27
CA PHE A 41 -4.77 16.55 7.04
C PHE A 41 -5.95 17.52 6.98
N VAL A 42 -6.06 18.42 7.97
CA VAL A 42 -7.12 19.43 8.01
C VAL A 42 -7.00 20.39 6.82
N SER A 43 -5.78 20.82 6.49
CA SER A 43 -5.54 21.71 5.36
C SER A 43 -6.02 21.11 4.04
N TYR A 44 -5.84 19.80 3.84
CA TYR A 44 -6.28 19.12 2.62
C TYR A 44 -7.81 19.19 2.45
N PHE A 45 -8.58 18.86 3.49
CA PHE A 45 -10.04 18.87 3.48
C PHE A 45 -10.68 20.25 3.69
N THR A 46 -9.88 21.28 3.97
CA THR A 46 -10.40 22.66 3.98
C THR A 46 -10.50 23.21 2.56
N THR A 47 -9.70 22.68 1.63
CA THR A 47 -9.73 23.11 0.22
C THR A 47 -10.74 22.28 -0.60
N PRO A 48 -11.44 22.90 -1.58
CA PRO A 48 -12.34 22.17 -2.48
C PRO A 48 -11.65 21.03 -3.24
N THR A 49 -10.35 21.19 -3.51
CA THR A 49 -9.52 20.23 -4.22
C THR A 49 -9.52 18.86 -3.56
N GLY A 50 -9.49 18.79 -2.23
CA GLY A 50 -9.51 17.51 -1.51
C GLY A 50 -10.79 16.70 -1.74
N TYR A 51 -11.95 17.37 -1.80
CA TYR A 51 -13.23 16.72 -2.09
C TYR A 51 -13.32 16.25 -3.54
N VAL A 52 -12.80 17.04 -4.49
CA VAL A 52 -12.74 16.65 -5.90
C VAL A 52 -11.89 15.38 -6.06
N PHE A 53 -10.75 15.29 -5.36
CA PHE A 53 -9.92 14.09 -5.37
C PHE A 53 -10.65 12.86 -4.80
N LEU A 54 -11.36 13.02 -3.68
CA LEU A 54 -12.14 11.93 -3.09
C LEU A 54 -13.21 11.44 -4.07
N CYS A 55 -14.00 12.34 -4.65
CA CYS A 55 -15.03 12.00 -5.63
C CYS A 55 -14.45 11.31 -6.86
N LEU A 56 -13.31 11.80 -7.37
CA LEU A 56 -12.64 11.21 -8.53
C LEU A 56 -12.13 9.79 -8.23
N PHE A 57 -11.55 9.56 -7.05
CA PHE A 57 -11.09 8.24 -6.63
C PHE A 57 -12.24 7.23 -6.55
N VAL A 58 -13.34 7.64 -5.89
CA VAL A 58 -14.54 6.81 -5.78
C VAL A 58 -15.08 6.50 -7.18
N LEU A 59 -15.23 7.52 -8.04
CA LEU A 59 -15.71 7.35 -9.40
C LEU A 59 -14.85 6.38 -10.21
N LEU A 60 -13.53 6.55 -10.23
CA LEU A 60 -12.62 5.68 -10.97
C LEU A 60 -12.64 4.25 -10.43
N SER A 61 -12.69 4.07 -9.10
CA SER A 61 -12.78 2.75 -8.48
C SER A 61 -14.10 2.04 -8.81
N SER A 62 -15.23 2.72 -8.69
CA SER A 62 -16.55 2.16 -9.04
C SER A 62 -16.68 1.89 -10.53
N PHE A 63 -16.13 2.77 -11.37
CA PHE A 63 -16.08 2.54 -12.81
C PHE A 63 -15.25 1.30 -13.14
N ALA A 64 -14.06 1.16 -12.57
CA ALA A 64 -13.22 -0.02 -12.80
C ALA A 64 -13.85 -1.32 -12.27
N ALA A 65 -14.60 -1.26 -11.17
CA ALA A 65 -15.29 -2.42 -10.60
C ALA A 65 -16.45 -2.90 -11.47
N PHE A 66 -17.33 -1.99 -11.90
CA PHE A 66 -18.66 -2.36 -12.44
C PHE A 66 -18.86 -2.08 -13.93
N TRP A 67 -18.00 -1.27 -14.56
CA TRP A 67 -18.13 -0.97 -16.00
C TRP A 67 -17.73 -2.13 -16.93
N PRO A 68 -16.67 -2.92 -16.64
CA PRO A 68 -16.28 -4.00 -17.53
C PRO A 68 -17.38 -5.05 -17.67
N HIS A 69 -17.67 -5.46 -18.92
CA HIS A 69 -18.70 -6.47 -19.19
C HIS A 69 -18.45 -7.79 -18.45
N GLN A 70 -17.17 -8.10 -18.18
CA GLN A 70 -16.71 -9.26 -17.43
C GLN A 70 -17.41 -9.43 -16.07
N PHE A 71 -17.74 -8.32 -15.40
CA PHE A 71 -18.44 -8.34 -14.11
C PHE A 71 -19.83 -8.99 -14.21
N PHE A 72 -20.57 -8.71 -15.29
CA PHE A 72 -21.90 -9.28 -15.49
C PHE A 72 -21.84 -10.68 -16.10
N THR A 73 -20.78 -11.03 -16.81
CA THR A 73 -20.63 -12.37 -17.42
C THR A 73 -20.09 -13.43 -16.47
N SER A 74 -19.33 -13.04 -15.43
CA SER A 74 -18.77 -13.98 -14.46
C SER A 74 -19.82 -14.57 -13.52
N ASN A 75 -21.01 -13.95 -13.44
CA ASN A 75 -22.11 -14.33 -12.53
C ASN A 75 -21.65 -14.51 -11.07
N MET A 76 -20.57 -13.82 -10.69
CA MET A 76 -19.98 -13.84 -9.36
C MET A 76 -19.81 -12.39 -8.90
N ALA A 77 -20.18 -12.10 -7.65
CA ALA A 77 -20.04 -10.79 -7.04
C ALA A 77 -18.61 -10.56 -6.52
N THR A 78 -17.62 -10.55 -7.42
CA THR A 78 -16.20 -10.36 -7.07
C THR A 78 -15.69 -8.97 -7.46
N LEU A 79 -14.54 -8.59 -6.89
CA LEU A 79 -13.83 -7.34 -7.19
C LEU A 79 -12.56 -7.57 -8.02
N ASP A 80 -12.54 -8.61 -8.86
CA ASP A 80 -11.35 -8.99 -9.62
C ASP A 80 -10.97 -7.91 -10.64
N GLN A 81 -11.97 -7.30 -11.28
CA GLN A 81 -11.78 -6.22 -12.26
C GLN A 81 -11.19 -4.97 -11.58
N LEU A 82 -11.69 -4.64 -10.38
CA LEU A 82 -11.12 -3.57 -9.58
C LEU A 82 -9.68 -3.91 -9.19
N SER A 83 -9.44 -5.12 -8.69
CA SER A 83 -8.11 -5.59 -8.26
C SER A 83 -7.07 -5.46 -9.36
N PHE A 84 -7.45 -5.80 -10.58
CA PHE A 84 -6.60 -5.67 -11.76
C PHE A 84 -6.30 -4.20 -12.12
N ALA A 85 -7.30 -3.31 -12.02
CA ALA A 85 -7.16 -1.90 -12.36
C ALA A 85 -6.51 -1.05 -11.23
N MET A 86 -6.57 -1.50 -9.98
CA MET A 86 -6.16 -0.73 -8.81
C MET A 86 -4.69 -0.26 -8.85
N PRO A 87 -3.69 -1.06 -9.25
CA PRO A 87 -2.32 -0.57 -9.41
C PRO A 87 -2.21 0.64 -10.35
N ALA A 88 -3.00 0.65 -11.45
CA ALA A 88 -3.02 1.77 -12.39
C ALA A 88 -3.74 3.00 -11.82
N ILE A 89 -4.86 2.80 -11.10
CA ILE A 89 -5.56 3.88 -10.40
C ILE A 89 -4.65 4.53 -9.36
N LEU A 90 -3.95 3.72 -8.55
CA LEU A 90 -3.00 4.21 -7.55
C LEU A 90 -1.79 4.89 -8.20
N LEU A 91 -1.32 4.43 -9.35
CA LEU A 91 -0.23 5.07 -10.09
C LEU A 91 -0.57 6.51 -10.50
N LEU A 92 -1.85 6.81 -10.75
CA LEU A 92 -2.34 8.16 -11.00
C LEU A 92 -2.60 8.93 -9.69
N PHE A 93 -3.23 8.29 -8.72
CA PHE A 93 -3.77 8.96 -7.54
C PHE A 93 -2.71 9.28 -6.48
N ILE A 94 -1.78 8.35 -6.27
CA ILE A 94 -0.73 8.49 -5.25
C ILE A 94 0.17 9.70 -5.55
N PRO A 95 0.70 9.90 -6.77
CA PRO A 95 1.48 11.09 -7.08
C PRO A 95 0.69 12.39 -6.91
N ALA A 96 -0.62 12.37 -7.15
CA ALA A 96 -1.46 13.54 -6.95
C ALA A 96 -1.61 13.92 -5.46
N ILE A 97 -1.65 12.93 -4.56
CA ILE A 97 -1.61 13.18 -3.11
C ILE A 97 -0.20 13.66 -2.70
N THR A 98 0.85 13.01 -3.19
CA THR A 98 2.20 13.26 -2.69
C THR A 98 2.90 14.47 -3.30
N MET A 99 2.50 14.92 -4.50
CA MET A 99 3.20 15.98 -5.24
C MET A 99 3.41 17.25 -4.41
N GLY A 100 2.41 17.65 -3.62
CA GLY A 100 2.43 18.90 -2.84
C GLY A 100 3.09 18.78 -1.47
N ILE A 101 3.43 17.59 -0.98
CA ILE A 101 3.88 17.39 0.41
C ILE A 101 5.15 18.18 0.73
N TRP A 102 6.11 18.19 -0.21
CA TRP A 102 7.38 18.91 -0.09
C TRP A 102 7.55 19.98 -1.15
N ALA A 103 7.08 19.74 -2.38
CA ALA A 103 7.22 20.72 -3.45
C ALA A 103 6.53 22.05 -3.13
N GLU A 104 5.36 22.02 -2.48
CA GLU A 104 4.64 23.25 -2.12
C GLU A 104 5.39 24.07 -1.06
N GLU A 105 5.93 23.42 -0.03
CA GLU A 105 6.70 24.10 1.03
C GLU A 105 7.95 24.78 0.45
N ARG A 106 8.64 24.09 -0.46
CA ARG A 106 9.80 24.68 -1.16
C ARG A 106 9.41 25.80 -2.12
N ARG A 107 8.26 25.66 -2.80
CA ARG A 107 7.73 26.70 -3.68
C ARG A 107 7.40 27.97 -2.91
N GLN A 108 6.90 27.82 -1.68
CA GLN A 108 6.53 28.93 -0.79
C GLN A 108 7.71 29.45 0.06
N GLY A 109 8.87 28.77 0.06
CA GLY A 109 10.01 29.10 0.93
C GLY A 109 9.74 28.86 2.42
N THR A 110 8.73 28.07 2.75
CA THR A 110 8.36 27.74 4.13
C THR A 110 9.13 26.54 4.68
N ASP A 111 9.91 25.85 3.83
CA ASP A 111 10.78 24.76 4.21
C ASP A 111 11.86 25.19 5.22
N GLU A 112 12.45 26.38 5.04
CA GLU A 112 13.42 26.94 5.98
C GLU A 112 12.80 27.22 7.36
N LEU A 113 11.59 27.78 7.38
CA LEU A 113 10.83 28.04 8.62
C LEU A 113 10.44 26.74 9.32
N LEU A 114 10.02 25.74 8.56
CA LEU A 114 9.62 24.45 9.11
C LEU A 114 10.81 23.72 9.74
N LEU A 115 12.00 23.87 9.16
CA LEU A 115 13.24 23.24 9.60
C LEU A 115 14.00 24.01 10.69
N THR A 116 13.53 25.18 11.10
CA THR A 116 14.06 25.96 12.24
C THR A 116 13.24 25.79 13.52
N ILE A 117 12.06 25.16 13.42
CA ILE A 117 11.27 24.74 14.58
C ILE A 117 12.05 23.68 15.37
N PRO A 118 12.00 23.69 16.72
CA PRO A 118 12.66 22.68 17.56
C PRO A 118 11.92 21.33 17.52
N ALA A 119 11.84 20.74 16.32
CA ALA A 119 11.28 19.42 16.05
C ALA A 119 12.34 18.57 15.34
N ASP A 120 12.35 17.28 15.63
CA ASP A 120 13.25 16.34 14.95
C ASP A 120 12.85 16.21 13.48
N ASP A 121 13.83 16.09 12.57
CA ASP A 121 13.60 15.92 11.13
C ASP A 121 12.73 14.67 10.88
N PHE A 122 12.91 13.63 11.71
CA PHE A 122 12.08 12.41 11.68
C PHE A 122 10.60 12.69 12.01
N ASP A 123 10.32 13.58 12.96
CA ASP A 123 8.94 13.90 13.36
C ASP A 123 8.18 14.60 12.25
N ILE A 124 8.86 15.46 11.50
CA ILE A 124 8.30 16.17 10.35
C ILE A 124 7.98 15.17 9.23
N VAL A 125 8.95 14.33 8.85
CA VAL A 125 8.79 13.34 7.77
C VAL A 125 7.66 12.37 8.11
N LEU A 126 7.67 11.81 9.32
CA LEU A 126 6.64 10.87 9.77
C LEU A 126 5.26 11.54 9.83
N GLY A 127 5.17 12.79 10.29
CA GLY A 127 3.91 13.52 10.37
C GLY A 127 3.31 13.80 9.00
N LYS A 128 4.14 14.17 8.02
CA LYS A 128 3.71 14.35 6.61
C LYS A 128 3.29 13.03 5.98
N TYR A 129 4.01 11.94 6.25
CA TYR A 129 3.65 10.61 5.75
C TYR A 129 2.30 10.13 6.30
N LEU A 130 2.11 10.22 7.62
CA LEU A 130 0.87 9.84 8.27
C LEU A 130 -0.31 10.70 7.83
N SER A 131 -0.09 11.99 7.50
CA SER A 131 -1.14 12.83 6.93
C SER A 131 -1.57 12.32 5.55
N ALA A 132 -0.63 11.98 4.68
CA ALA A 132 -0.92 11.45 3.36
C ALA A 132 -1.60 10.07 3.44
N ALA A 133 -1.13 9.22 4.36
CA ALA A 133 -1.73 7.93 4.69
C ALA A 133 -3.18 8.09 5.16
N ALA A 134 -3.47 9.05 6.03
CA ALA A 134 -4.82 9.32 6.52
C ALA A 134 -5.75 9.84 5.40
N ILE A 135 -5.24 10.71 4.52
CA ILE A 135 -6.00 11.19 3.34
C ILE A 135 -6.37 10.00 2.44
N PHE A 136 -5.38 9.17 2.09
CA PHE A 136 -5.62 7.98 1.28
C PHE A 136 -6.57 6.98 1.95
N SER A 137 -6.41 6.75 3.26
CA SER A 137 -7.30 5.87 4.03
C SER A 137 -8.74 6.36 4.01
N CYS A 138 -8.95 7.68 4.13
CA CYS A 138 -10.28 8.28 4.00
C CYS A 138 -10.87 8.04 2.59
N SER A 139 -10.10 8.31 1.53
CA SER A 139 -10.55 8.04 0.15
C SER A 139 -10.87 6.56 -0.09
N LEU A 140 -10.06 5.66 0.46
CA LEU A 140 -10.26 4.21 0.35
C LEU A 140 -11.51 3.75 1.11
N LEU A 141 -11.77 4.26 2.32
CA LEU A 141 -12.98 3.96 3.08
C LEU A 141 -14.24 4.43 2.35
N PHE A 142 -14.24 5.62 1.77
CA PHE A 142 -15.38 6.09 0.97
C PHE A 142 -15.60 5.22 -0.27
N SER A 143 -14.52 4.82 -0.96
CA SER A 143 -14.60 3.86 -2.07
C SER A 143 -15.14 2.50 -1.61
N GLN A 144 -14.72 2.02 -0.45
CA GLN A 144 -15.17 0.76 0.13
C GLN A 144 -16.66 0.78 0.43
N LEU A 145 -17.19 1.84 1.05
CA LEU A 145 -18.61 1.95 1.34
C LEU A 145 -19.46 2.05 0.06
N ALA A 146 -18.98 2.80 -0.94
CA ALA A 146 -19.68 2.96 -2.22
C ALA A 146 -19.76 1.64 -3.00
N ASN A 147 -18.63 0.94 -3.17
CA ASN A 147 -18.59 -0.34 -3.90
C ASN A 147 -19.34 -1.44 -3.15
N PHE A 148 -19.26 -1.47 -1.82
CA PHE A 148 -20.00 -2.44 -1.01
C PHE A 148 -21.51 -2.29 -1.20
N SER A 149 -22.02 -1.05 -1.19
CA SER A 149 -23.46 -0.78 -1.34
C SER A 149 -24.00 -1.28 -2.69
N VAL A 150 -23.22 -1.15 -3.76
CA VAL A 150 -23.58 -1.65 -5.09
C VAL A 150 -23.52 -3.18 -5.13
N LEU A 151 -22.46 -3.78 -4.58
CA LEU A 151 -22.32 -5.24 -4.53
C LEU A 151 -23.42 -5.91 -3.72
N ASP A 152 -23.75 -5.41 -2.53
CA ASP A 152 -24.81 -5.95 -1.68
C ASP A 152 -26.16 -5.92 -2.40
N TYR A 153 -26.43 -4.83 -3.14
CA TYR A 153 -27.64 -4.69 -3.95
C TYR A 153 -27.70 -5.68 -5.12
N VAL A 154 -26.60 -5.86 -5.85
CA VAL A 154 -26.54 -6.76 -7.02
C VAL A 154 -26.51 -8.23 -6.62
N ALA A 155 -25.79 -8.57 -5.54
CA ALA A 155 -25.61 -9.94 -5.06
C ALA A 155 -26.77 -10.45 -4.18
N GLY A 156 -27.76 -9.62 -3.87
CA GLY A 156 -28.89 -10.01 -3.02
C GLY A 156 -28.50 -10.32 -1.57
N GLY A 157 -27.37 -9.79 -1.09
CA GLY A 157 -26.86 -9.98 0.28
C GLY A 157 -25.86 -11.13 0.47
N GLU A 158 -25.53 -11.90 -0.57
CA GLU A 158 -24.56 -13.01 -0.52
C GLU A 158 -23.14 -12.55 -0.89
N VAL A 159 -22.59 -11.58 -0.16
CA VAL A 159 -21.20 -11.11 -0.34
C VAL A 159 -20.30 -11.73 0.74
N ASP A 160 -19.19 -12.35 0.33
CA ASP A 160 -18.16 -12.78 1.27
C ASP A 160 -17.45 -11.55 1.87
N LEU A 161 -17.87 -11.16 3.07
CA LEU A 161 -17.34 -10.02 3.80
C LEU A 161 -15.84 -10.18 4.15
N GLY A 162 -15.38 -11.41 4.34
CA GLY A 162 -14.00 -11.70 4.66
C GLY A 162 -13.08 -11.49 3.47
N LEU A 163 -13.47 -12.00 2.31
CA LEU A 163 -12.81 -11.74 1.03
C LEU A 163 -12.82 -10.25 0.69
N TYR A 164 -13.96 -9.59 0.88
CA TYR A 164 -14.11 -8.16 0.62
C TYR A 164 -13.16 -7.31 1.48
N PHE A 165 -13.15 -7.53 2.79
CA PHE A 165 -12.33 -6.78 3.73
C PHE A 165 -10.82 -6.99 3.47
N THR A 166 -10.40 -8.23 3.23
CA THR A 166 -8.99 -8.55 2.95
C THR A 166 -8.51 -7.96 1.63
N THR A 167 -9.37 -7.92 0.60
CA THR A 167 -9.08 -7.25 -0.67
C THR A 167 -8.82 -5.75 -0.44
N TYR A 168 -9.68 -5.06 0.33
CA TYR A 168 -9.48 -3.65 0.67
C TYR A 168 -8.28 -3.40 1.58
N LEU A 169 -7.98 -4.33 2.50
CA LEU A 169 -6.76 -4.29 3.30
C LEU A 169 -5.50 -4.39 2.41
N GLY A 170 -5.54 -5.21 1.36
CA GLY A 170 -4.48 -5.27 0.34
C GLY A 170 -4.30 -3.95 -0.39
N TYR A 171 -5.40 -3.29 -0.80
CA TYR A 171 -5.34 -1.95 -1.42
C TYR A 171 -4.75 -0.91 -0.48
N TRP A 172 -5.08 -1.01 0.81
CA TRP A 172 -4.53 -0.13 1.84
C TRP A 172 -3.01 -0.27 1.93
N PHE A 173 -2.49 -1.49 2.06
CA PHE A 173 -1.04 -1.73 2.09
C PHE A 173 -0.32 -1.30 0.81
N MET A 174 -0.92 -1.55 -0.36
CA MET A 174 -0.38 -1.12 -1.64
C MET A 174 -0.24 0.40 -1.70
N GLY A 175 -1.30 1.14 -1.35
CA GLY A 175 -1.26 2.59 -1.32
C GLY A 175 -0.29 3.15 -0.29
N MET A 176 -0.18 2.55 0.90
CA MET A 176 0.79 2.96 1.93
C MET A 176 2.24 2.87 1.42
N ALA A 177 2.58 1.78 0.71
CA ALA A 177 3.89 1.60 0.11
C ALA A 177 4.15 2.63 -1.01
N MET A 178 3.18 2.82 -1.91
CA MET A 178 3.32 3.79 -3.01
C MET A 178 3.41 5.24 -2.52
N LEU A 179 2.70 5.61 -1.43
CA LEU A 179 2.79 6.93 -0.80
C LEU A 179 4.21 7.22 -0.29
N ALA A 180 4.89 6.22 0.28
CA ALA A 180 6.25 6.38 0.80
C ALA A 180 7.22 6.70 -0.35
N VAL A 181 7.06 6.03 -1.50
CA VAL A 181 7.84 6.27 -2.71
C VAL A 181 7.49 7.61 -3.36
N GLY A 182 6.20 7.96 -3.44
CA GLY A 182 5.73 9.25 -3.98
C GLY A 182 6.22 10.44 -3.15
N MET A 183 6.36 10.29 -1.83
CA MET A 183 6.92 11.33 -0.97
C MET A 183 8.38 11.63 -1.31
N VAL A 184 9.19 10.61 -1.56
CA VAL A 184 10.58 10.75 -1.99
C VAL A 184 10.66 11.53 -3.30
N ALA A 185 9.76 11.29 -4.25
CA ALA A 185 9.72 12.03 -5.51
C ALA A 185 9.41 13.53 -5.32
N SER A 186 8.47 13.86 -4.42
CA SER A 186 8.15 15.27 -4.08
C SER A 186 9.37 16.01 -3.50
N PHE A 187 10.28 15.31 -2.81
CA PHE A 187 11.54 15.90 -2.33
C PHE A 187 12.53 16.27 -3.44
N LEU A 188 12.36 15.83 -4.69
CA LEU A 188 13.32 16.11 -5.76
C LEU A 188 13.01 17.38 -6.56
N THR A 189 11.89 18.04 -6.29
CA THR A 189 11.39 19.17 -7.08
C THR A 189 10.68 20.21 -6.22
N SER A 190 10.64 21.45 -6.70
CA SER A 190 9.81 22.55 -6.17
C SER A 190 8.57 22.83 -7.02
N ASN A 191 8.44 22.16 -8.17
CA ASN A 191 7.29 22.29 -9.06
C ASN A 191 6.34 21.09 -8.89
N LEU A 192 5.05 21.37 -8.62
CA LEU A 192 4.01 20.36 -8.41
C LEU A 192 3.84 19.42 -9.61
N THR A 193 3.89 19.94 -10.83
CA THR A 193 3.76 19.13 -12.05
C THR A 193 4.91 18.15 -12.19
N LEU A 194 6.15 18.59 -11.95
CA LEU A 194 7.29 17.68 -11.91
C LEU A 194 7.20 16.70 -10.72
N GLY A 195 6.62 17.13 -9.60
CA GLY A 195 6.39 16.26 -8.43
C GLY A 195 5.44 15.12 -8.75
N PHE A 196 4.38 15.42 -9.50
CA PHE A 196 3.44 14.43 -10.01
C PHE A 196 4.13 13.46 -10.99
N ILE A 197 4.84 13.96 -12.00
CA ILE A 197 5.50 13.12 -13.01
C ILE A 197 6.55 12.22 -12.36
N LEU A 198 7.43 12.76 -11.50
CA LEU A 198 8.44 11.98 -10.79
C LEU A 198 7.80 10.95 -9.86
N GLY A 199 6.72 11.32 -9.16
CA GLY A 199 5.96 10.40 -8.32
C GLY A 199 5.41 9.23 -9.10
N ALA A 200 4.83 9.48 -10.29
CA ALA A 200 4.33 8.43 -11.18
C ALA A 200 5.48 7.55 -11.69
N VAL A 201 6.57 8.15 -12.17
CA VAL A 201 7.73 7.40 -12.69
C VAL A 201 8.36 6.52 -11.61
N PHE A 202 8.47 7.00 -10.37
CA PHE A 202 9.06 6.21 -9.28
C PHE A 202 8.15 5.06 -8.83
N ASN A 203 6.83 5.23 -8.94
CA ASN A 203 5.86 4.19 -8.63
C ASN A 203 5.60 3.22 -9.80
N ALA A 204 5.94 3.61 -11.04
CA ALA A 204 5.67 2.81 -12.23
C ALA A 204 6.28 1.39 -12.17
N PRO A 205 7.53 1.17 -11.70
CA PRO A 205 8.05 -0.18 -11.55
C PRO A 205 7.20 -1.05 -10.62
N LEU A 206 6.66 -0.47 -9.54
CA LEU A 206 5.86 -1.22 -8.57
C LEU A 206 4.49 -1.63 -9.14
N ALA A 207 3.90 -0.79 -10.01
CA ALA A 207 2.59 -1.03 -10.60
C ALA A 207 2.63 -1.85 -11.92
N LEU A 208 3.68 -1.68 -12.72
CA LEU A 208 3.76 -2.22 -14.09
C LEU A 208 4.57 -3.52 -14.23
N THR A 209 5.31 -3.93 -13.20
CA THR A 209 6.12 -5.17 -13.22
C THR A 209 5.29 -6.44 -13.41
N GLN A 210 3.98 -6.39 -13.17
CA GLN A 210 3.07 -7.49 -13.53
C GLN A 210 3.03 -7.78 -15.05
N TYR A 211 3.39 -6.80 -15.88
CA TYR A 211 3.46 -6.92 -17.33
C TYR A 211 4.88 -7.18 -17.85
N ALA A 212 5.81 -7.60 -16.97
CA ALA A 212 7.19 -7.84 -17.34
C ALA A 212 7.33 -8.88 -18.47
N ASP A 213 6.45 -9.88 -18.52
CA ASP A 213 6.42 -10.92 -19.56
C ASP A 213 6.16 -10.36 -20.97
N LEU A 214 5.55 -9.17 -21.09
CA LEU A 214 5.33 -8.50 -22.37
C LEU A 214 6.58 -7.77 -22.89
N ILE A 215 7.54 -7.49 -22.00
CA ILE A 215 8.72 -6.66 -22.29
C ILE A 215 9.99 -7.53 -22.33
N ILE A 216 10.06 -8.56 -21.49
CA ILE A 216 11.24 -9.42 -21.31
C ILE A 216 10.97 -10.78 -21.92
N SER A 217 11.75 -11.13 -22.94
CA SER A 217 11.60 -12.39 -23.68
C SER A 217 12.06 -13.63 -22.90
N ASP A 218 12.96 -13.45 -21.92
CA ASP A 218 13.45 -14.53 -21.06
C ASP A 218 12.48 -14.80 -19.91
N VAL A 219 11.86 -15.97 -19.92
CA VAL A 219 10.82 -16.39 -18.97
C VAL A 219 11.35 -16.42 -17.54
N ASN A 220 12.60 -16.86 -17.32
CA ASN A 220 13.15 -16.95 -15.97
C ASN A 220 13.38 -15.57 -15.35
N THR A 221 13.93 -14.65 -16.14
CA THR A 221 14.13 -13.26 -15.69
C THR A 221 12.81 -12.53 -15.51
N ALA A 222 11.85 -12.73 -16.41
CA ALA A 222 10.52 -12.12 -16.32
C ALA A 222 9.77 -12.60 -15.07
N GLN A 223 9.80 -13.91 -14.78
CA GLN A 223 9.24 -14.47 -13.55
C GLN A 223 9.96 -14.00 -12.28
N ALA A 224 11.28 -13.85 -12.33
CA ALA A 224 12.04 -13.33 -11.20
C ALA A 224 11.63 -11.89 -10.88
N ILE A 225 11.37 -11.07 -11.89
CA ILE A 225 10.95 -9.67 -11.74
C ILE A 225 9.48 -9.58 -11.34
N SER A 226 8.59 -10.39 -11.91
CA SER A 226 7.16 -10.38 -11.59
C SER A 226 6.88 -10.77 -10.14
N ARG A 227 7.74 -11.58 -9.51
CA ARG A 227 7.68 -11.87 -8.07
C ARG A 227 7.86 -10.64 -7.19
N TRP A 228 8.53 -9.59 -7.67
CA TRP A 228 8.66 -8.31 -6.96
C TRP A 228 7.49 -7.38 -7.20
N SER A 229 6.53 -7.76 -8.05
CA SER A 229 5.37 -6.93 -8.36
C SER A 229 4.44 -6.82 -7.17
N MET A 230 3.92 -5.61 -6.94
CA MET A 230 2.86 -5.40 -5.95
C MET A 230 1.60 -6.20 -6.29
N ALA A 231 1.31 -6.38 -7.58
CA ALA A 231 0.17 -7.16 -8.02
C ALA A 231 0.30 -8.64 -7.61
N GLN A 232 1.51 -9.20 -7.69
CA GLN A 232 1.77 -10.59 -7.28
C GLN A 232 1.55 -10.75 -5.77
N GLN A 233 2.10 -9.83 -4.97
CA GLN A 233 1.92 -9.86 -3.53
C GLN A 233 0.47 -9.56 -3.10
N PHE A 234 -0.27 -8.84 -3.94
CA PHE A 234 -1.69 -8.58 -3.75
C PHE A 234 -2.57 -9.83 -3.99
N THR A 235 -2.13 -10.80 -4.80
CA THR A 235 -2.95 -11.98 -5.12
C THR A 235 -3.40 -12.77 -3.89
N ASP A 236 -2.61 -12.82 -2.83
CA ASP A 236 -3.01 -13.45 -1.56
C ASP A 236 -4.20 -12.70 -0.93
N PHE A 237 -4.13 -11.37 -0.86
CA PHE A 237 -5.20 -10.54 -0.33
C PHE A 237 -6.47 -10.64 -1.18
N GLY A 238 -6.34 -10.64 -2.51
CA GLY A 238 -7.45 -10.81 -3.45
C GLY A 238 -8.11 -12.20 -3.40
N ARG A 239 -7.45 -13.20 -2.78
CA ARG A 239 -8.01 -14.53 -2.52
C ARG A 239 -8.57 -14.70 -1.10
N GLY A 240 -8.58 -13.63 -0.32
CA GLY A 240 -9.06 -13.67 1.06
C GLY A 240 -8.03 -14.07 2.10
N VAL A 241 -6.75 -14.15 1.70
CA VAL A 241 -5.66 -14.64 2.54
C VAL A 241 -4.76 -13.50 2.95
N VAL A 242 -4.62 -13.29 4.26
CA VAL A 242 -3.62 -12.38 4.82
C VAL A 242 -2.37 -13.20 5.13
N SER A 243 -1.39 -13.14 4.22
CA SER A 243 -0.06 -13.70 4.40
C SER A 243 0.87 -12.70 5.09
N SER A 244 1.68 -13.19 6.02
CA SER A 244 2.73 -12.40 6.70
C SER A 244 3.78 -11.88 5.72
N SER A 245 4.11 -12.68 4.69
CA SER A 245 5.02 -12.27 3.62
C SER A 245 4.51 -11.01 2.91
N SER A 246 3.21 -10.97 2.59
CA SER A 246 2.60 -9.86 1.87
C SER A 246 2.62 -8.57 2.67
N VAL A 247 2.24 -8.66 3.94
CA VAL A 247 2.25 -7.51 4.85
C VAL A 247 3.66 -6.96 5.02
N ILE A 248 4.65 -7.83 5.27
CA ILE A 248 6.02 -7.40 5.52
C ILE A 248 6.65 -6.80 4.25
N TYR A 249 6.39 -7.35 3.06
CA TYR A 249 6.84 -6.77 1.81
C TYR A 249 6.41 -5.29 1.67
N PHE A 250 5.14 -4.99 1.87
CA PHE A 250 4.65 -3.60 1.79
C PHE A 250 5.23 -2.71 2.90
N LEU A 251 5.33 -3.22 4.13
CA LEU A 251 5.93 -2.48 5.24
C LEU A 251 7.41 -2.17 5.03
N MET A 252 8.17 -3.06 4.39
CA MET A 252 9.57 -2.80 4.06
C MET A 252 9.71 -1.68 3.03
N ILE A 253 8.84 -1.61 2.02
CA ILE A 253 8.81 -0.48 1.08
C ILE A 253 8.53 0.83 1.81
N VAL A 254 7.58 0.83 2.74
CA VAL A 254 7.28 2.00 3.58
C VAL A 254 8.50 2.42 4.39
N ALA A 255 9.16 1.49 5.08
CA ALA A 255 10.35 1.76 5.89
C ALA A 255 11.49 2.34 5.05
N VAL A 256 11.74 1.78 3.86
CA VAL A 256 12.73 2.28 2.89
C VAL A 256 12.39 3.69 2.44
N GLY A 257 11.14 3.95 2.06
CA GLY A 257 10.71 5.26 1.56
C GLY A 257 10.77 6.36 2.62
N ILE A 258 10.38 6.06 3.87
CA ILE A 258 10.51 6.98 5.01
C ILE A 258 11.98 7.23 5.32
N TYR A 259 12.83 6.19 5.34
CA TYR A 259 14.27 6.35 5.56
C TYR A 259 14.90 7.21 4.47
N LEU A 260 14.59 6.97 3.21
CA LEU A 260 15.11 7.75 2.09
C LEU A 260 14.68 9.22 2.16
N SER A 261 13.43 9.47 2.58
CA SER A 261 12.93 10.82 2.86
C SER A 261 13.72 11.51 3.98
N MET A 262 14.08 10.79 5.04
CA MET A 262 14.92 11.28 6.14
C MET A 262 16.38 11.53 5.71
N VAL A 263 16.90 10.75 4.77
CA VAL A 263 18.23 11.00 4.20
C VAL A 263 18.21 12.27 3.32
N LEU A 264 17.15 12.48 2.54
CA LEU A 264 17.00 13.63 1.65
C LEU A 264 16.84 14.96 2.40
N ILE A 265 16.11 14.99 3.51
CA ILE A 265 16.00 16.19 4.36
C ILE A 265 17.35 16.54 5.02
N GLY A 266 18.14 15.51 5.35
CA GLY A 266 19.48 15.65 5.92
C GLY A 266 20.57 16.14 4.95
N ARG A 267 20.28 16.24 3.63
CA ARG A 267 21.26 16.60 2.58
C ARG A 267 21.97 17.94 2.82
N ARG A 268 21.35 18.85 3.58
CA ARG A 268 21.94 20.15 3.97
C ARG A 268 23.19 20.02 4.86
N HIS A 269 23.29 18.96 5.67
CA HIS A 269 24.44 18.72 6.54
C HIS A 269 25.62 18.07 5.81
N TRP A 270 25.46 17.67 4.54
CA TRP A 270 26.46 16.91 3.80
C TRP A 270 27.58 17.78 3.26
N LEU A 271 27.32 19.08 3.12
CA LEU A 271 28.33 20.09 2.80
C LEU A 271 28.99 20.55 4.11
N GLY A 272 29.75 19.64 4.73
CA GLY A 272 30.60 19.99 5.85
C GLY A 272 31.59 21.09 5.46
N GLY A 273 31.83 22.04 6.36
CA GLY A 273 32.81 23.10 6.20
C GLY A 273 34.23 22.57 5.97
N ARG A 274 35.22 23.47 5.90
CA ARG A 274 36.60 23.33 5.39
C ARG A 274 37.40 22.05 5.78
N ASP A 275 36.97 21.26 6.76
CA ASP A 275 37.56 19.98 7.20
C ASP A 275 36.60 18.75 7.12
N GLY A 276 35.49 18.84 6.39
CA GLY A 276 34.40 17.85 6.40
C GLY A 276 34.66 16.61 5.54
N GLN A 277 34.88 15.45 6.17
CA GLN A 277 34.73 14.15 5.52
C GLN A 277 33.32 14.06 4.90
N SER A 278 33.22 13.75 3.61
CA SER A 278 31.95 13.72 2.90
C SER A 278 31.05 12.58 3.42
N LEU A 279 30.08 12.92 4.27
CA LEU A 279 29.12 11.99 4.86
C LEU A 279 28.21 11.28 3.83
N ILE A 280 28.25 11.72 2.56
CA ILE A 280 27.52 11.15 1.43
C ILE A 280 27.78 9.64 1.29
N GLY A 281 29.04 9.21 1.45
CA GLY A 281 29.41 7.80 1.35
C GLY A 281 28.68 6.94 2.38
N HIS A 282 28.55 7.42 3.63
CA HIS A 282 27.84 6.70 4.68
C HIS A 282 26.33 6.60 4.40
N TYR A 283 25.70 7.64 3.87
CA TYR A 283 24.28 7.59 3.53
C TYR A 283 24.00 6.65 2.36
N VAL A 284 24.84 6.66 1.32
CA VAL A 284 24.72 5.74 0.19
C VAL A 284 24.89 4.29 0.65
N VAL A 285 25.88 4.01 1.48
CA VAL A 285 26.09 2.66 2.04
C VAL A 285 24.90 2.22 2.91
N ARG A 286 24.35 3.12 3.75
CA ARG A 286 23.17 2.80 4.58
C ARG A 286 21.91 2.56 3.75
N ILE A 287 21.66 3.35 2.70
CA ILE A 287 20.55 3.12 1.77
C ILE A 287 20.74 1.76 1.07
N GLY A 288 21.93 1.50 0.55
CA GLY A 288 22.26 0.22 -0.10
C GLY A 288 22.06 -0.97 0.85
N ALA A 289 22.55 -0.87 2.07
CA ALA A 289 22.36 -1.90 3.09
C ALA A 289 20.88 -2.10 3.44
N LEU A 290 20.11 -1.02 3.57
CA LEU A 290 18.69 -1.09 3.90
C LEU A 290 17.86 -1.68 2.76
N LEU A 291 18.21 -1.38 1.50
CA LEU A 291 17.63 -2.05 0.32
C LEU A 291 17.97 -3.54 0.29
N ILE A 292 19.22 -3.91 0.57
CA ILE A 292 19.64 -5.31 0.64
C ILE A 292 18.88 -6.04 1.75
N VAL A 293 18.72 -5.43 2.92
CA VAL A 293 17.95 -5.99 4.04
C VAL A 293 16.47 -6.13 3.68
N ALA A 294 15.88 -5.12 3.03
CA ALA A 294 14.50 -5.20 2.54
C ALA A 294 14.31 -6.35 1.54
N VAL A 295 15.24 -6.48 0.60
CA VAL A 295 15.23 -7.53 -0.41
C VAL A 295 15.41 -8.91 0.22
N ALA A 296 16.37 -9.06 1.13
CA ALA A 296 16.66 -10.31 1.82
C ALA A 296 15.49 -10.73 2.73
N ALA A 297 14.89 -9.79 3.46
CA ALA A 297 13.74 -10.05 4.32
C ALA A 297 12.52 -10.48 3.49
N ALA A 298 12.21 -9.78 2.40
CA ALA A 298 11.13 -10.12 1.50
C ALA A 298 11.31 -11.54 0.92
N LYS A 299 12.53 -11.90 0.50
CA LYS A 299 12.83 -13.23 -0.02
C LYS A 299 12.69 -14.32 1.06
N LEU A 300 13.27 -14.10 2.24
CA LEU A 300 13.22 -15.06 3.34
C LEU A 300 11.79 -15.36 3.78
N LEU A 301 10.93 -14.34 3.82
CA LEU A 301 9.53 -14.47 4.23
C LEU A 301 8.65 -15.02 3.11
N ALA A 302 9.00 -14.78 1.84
CA ALA A 302 8.35 -15.45 0.72
C ALA A 302 8.61 -16.96 0.74
N ASP A 303 9.83 -17.38 1.10
CA ASP A 303 10.20 -18.80 1.20
C ASP A 303 9.70 -19.45 2.51
N HIS A 304 9.52 -18.64 3.57
CA HIS A 304 9.04 -19.08 4.88
C HIS A 304 7.85 -18.24 5.35
N ASP A 305 6.67 -18.45 4.76
CA ASP A 305 5.47 -17.78 5.22
C ASP A 305 5.06 -18.30 6.62
N LEU A 306 5.30 -17.48 7.64
CA LEU A 306 5.16 -17.86 9.05
C LEU A 306 3.70 -17.88 9.49
N VAL A 307 2.90 -16.94 9.00
CA VAL A 307 1.50 -16.75 9.40
C VAL A 307 0.66 -16.50 8.17
N ARG A 308 -0.25 -17.44 7.90
CA ARG A 308 -1.22 -17.35 6.81
C ARG A 308 -2.62 -17.47 7.39
N TYR A 309 -3.37 -16.37 7.36
CA TYR A 309 -4.73 -16.31 7.86
C TYR A 309 -5.72 -16.22 6.70
N ASP A 310 -6.63 -17.18 6.61
CA ASP A 310 -7.71 -17.20 5.63
C ASP A 310 -8.96 -16.58 6.25
N ALA A 311 -9.38 -15.45 5.70
CA ALA A 311 -10.54 -14.70 6.17
C ALA A 311 -11.83 -15.05 5.40
N THR A 312 -11.75 -15.86 4.33
CA THR A 312 -12.93 -16.21 3.52
C THR A 312 -13.99 -16.93 4.35
N SER A 313 -15.27 -16.70 4.03
CA SER A 313 -16.40 -17.26 4.77
C SER A 313 -16.39 -18.80 4.79
N GLU A 314 -15.99 -19.40 3.66
CA GLU A 314 -15.92 -20.85 3.46
C GLU A 314 -14.52 -21.45 3.68
N ARG A 315 -13.51 -20.64 4.00
CA ARG A 315 -12.10 -21.07 4.13
C ARG A 315 -11.58 -21.85 2.92
N ILE A 316 -11.95 -21.39 1.72
CA ILE A 316 -11.61 -22.03 0.44
C ILE A 316 -10.10 -22.09 0.17
N SER A 317 -9.32 -21.23 0.83
CA SER A 317 -7.86 -21.16 0.70
C SER A 317 -7.12 -21.91 1.81
N SER A 318 -7.84 -22.60 2.70
CA SER A 318 -7.31 -23.38 3.81
C SER A 318 -7.42 -24.87 3.57
N LEU A 319 -6.46 -25.63 4.08
CA LEU A 319 -6.53 -27.09 4.07
C LEU A 319 -7.64 -27.57 5.00
N SER A 320 -8.46 -28.51 4.52
CA SER A 320 -9.49 -29.15 5.34
C SER A 320 -8.84 -29.87 6.55
N PRO A 321 -9.54 -29.96 7.70
CA PRO A 321 -9.01 -30.64 8.88
C PRO A 321 -8.58 -32.08 8.60
N ASP A 322 -9.26 -32.76 7.67
CA ASP A 322 -8.94 -34.13 7.28
C ASP A 322 -7.70 -34.21 6.39
N SER A 323 -7.52 -33.26 5.45
CA SER A 323 -6.27 -33.12 4.70
C SER A 323 -5.09 -32.86 5.63
N VAL A 324 -5.26 -32.02 6.67
CA VAL A 324 -4.21 -31.77 7.67
C VAL A 324 -3.89 -33.02 8.48
N LYS A 325 -4.91 -33.80 8.90
CA LYS A 325 -4.69 -35.07 9.60
C LYS A 325 -3.95 -36.08 8.72
N LEU A 326 -4.31 -36.17 7.43
CA LEU A 326 -3.65 -37.04 6.46
C LEU A 326 -2.19 -36.62 6.23
N LEU A 327 -1.92 -35.33 6.08
CA LEU A 327 -0.55 -34.81 5.96
C LEU A 327 0.28 -35.11 7.20
N ARG A 328 -0.32 -35.07 8.40
CA ARG A 328 0.37 -35.40 9.66
C ARG A 328 0.62 -36.90 9.83
N SER A 329 -0.16 -37.76 9.19
CA SER A 329 0.04 -39.22 9.24
C SER A 329 1.05 -39.73 8.20
N LEU A 330 1.46 -38.91 7.24
CA LEU A 330 2.49 -39.25 6.27
C LEU A 330 3.90 -39.24 6.91
N ASP A 331 4.70 -40.26 6.59
CA ASP A 331 6.07 -40.40 7.08
C ASP A 331 6.97 -39.31 6.46
N LYS A 332 7.62 -38.52 7.32
CA LYS A 332 8.47 -37.37 6.93
C LYS A 332 9.66 -37.76 6.03
N LYS A 333 10.01 -39.05 5.96
CA LYS A 333 11.15 -39.55 5.17
C LYS A 333 10.79 -40.02 3.77
N ARG A 334 9.50 -40.13 3.42
CA ARG A 334 9.07 -40.54 2.09
C ARG A 334 8.76 -39.32 1.24
N ALA A 335 9.29 -39.30 0.02
CA ALA A 335 8.95 -38.26 -0.95
C ALA A 335 7.45 -38.35 -1.26
N VAL A 336 6.72 -37.27 -1.01
CA VAL A 336 5.30 -37.15 -1.37
C VAL A 336 5.24 -36.51 -2.75
N GLN A 337 4.79 -37.27 -3.75
CA GLN A 337 4.49 -36.74 -5.06
C GLN A 337 3.06 -36.18 -5.04
N ILE A 338 2.91 -34.90 -5.38
CA ILE A 338 1.62 -34.22 -5.46
C ILE A 338 1.34 -33.96 -6.93
N ASP A 339 0.42 -34.71 -7.51
CA ASP A 339 -0.08 -34.46 -8.86
C ASP A 339 -1.31 -33.55 -8.76
N ALA A 340 -1.19 -32.32 -9.26
CA ALA A 340 -2.26 -31.33 -9.26
C ALA A 340 -2.79 -31.13 -10.68
N TYR A 341 -4.09 -31.37 -10.88
CA TYR A 341 -4.78 -31.11 -12.13
C TYR A 341 -5.41 -29.73 -12.06
N ILE A 342 -4.73 -28.73 -12.62
CA ILE A 342 -5.21 -27.35 -12.66
C ILE A 342 -5.95 -27.16 -13.98
N SER A 343 -7.25 -26.90 -13.91
CA SER A 343 -8.02 -26.45 -15.08
C SER A 343 -7.67 -25.00 -15.36
N ALA A 344 -7.31 -24.68 -16.60
CA ALA A 344 -7.18 -23.30 -17.05
C ALA A 344 -8.60 -22.72 -17.18
N THR A 345 -9.07 -22.05 -16.15
CA THR A 345 -10.24 -21.16 -16.21
C THR A 345 -9.79 -19.73 -16.30
#